data_AF-A0A1I3GMV1-F1
#
_entry.id   AF-A0A1I3GMV1-F1
#
_cell.length_a   1.000
_cell.length_b   1.000
_cell.length_c   1.000
_cell.angle_alpha   90.00
_cell.angle_beta   90.00
_cell.angle_gamma   90.00
#
_symmetry.space_group_name_H-M   'P 1'
#
loop_
_entity.id
_entity.type
_entity.pdbx_description
1 polymer ?
#
loop_
_entity_poly.entity_id
_entity_poly.type
_entity_poly.pdbx_seq_one_letter_code
_entity_poly.pdbx_strand_id
1 'polypeptide(L)'
;MFIDLGEIKQPSRKIVHAWALKHDFDISNLVSNLFSMEWPPRSGKIQQFSEVDRARWFEVQEAKKKILKGQRPFLERLMQQLDYIPKNTEVAHYFE
;
A
#
# COMPACT_ATOMS: atom_id res chain seq x y z
N MET A 1 -15.36 -5.12 -9.69
CA MET A 1 -15.07 -3.84 -10.39
C MET A 1 -13.97 -3.13 -9.60
N PHE A 2 -13.01 -2.54 -10.30
CA PHE A 2 -11.94 -1.75 -9.69
C PHE A 2 -12.36 -0.29 -9.55
N ILE A 3 -11.95 0.37 -8.46
CA ILE A 3 -12.12 1.81 -8.24
C ILE A 3 -10.79 2.47 -8.58
N ASP A 4 -10.79 3.41 -9.52
CA ASP A 4 -9.60 4.18 -9.87
C ASP A 4 -9.29 5.20 -8.77
N LEU A 5 -8.08 5.16 -8.20
CA LEU A 5 -7.58 6.11 -7.21
C LEU A 5 -6.67 7.17 -7.86
N GLY A 6 -6.60 7.20 -9.19
CA GLY A 6 -5.80 8.10 -10.00
C GLY A 6 -4.31 7.81 -9.92
N GLU A 7 -3.51 8.84 -10.22
CA GLU A 7 -2.06 8.77 -10.20
C GLU A 7 -1.44 9.73 -9.18
N ILE A 8 -0.20 9.42 -8.78
CA ILE A 8 0.66 10.29 -7.98
C ILE A 8 2.07 10.27 -8.56
N LYS A 9 2.63 11.46 -8.78
CA LYS A 9 4.04 11.65 -9.11
C LYS A 9 4.87 11.76 -7.84
N GLN A 10 5.85 10.87 -7.69
CA GLN A 10 6.78 10.85 -6.57
C GLN A 10 8.00 11.77 -6.82
N PRO A 11 8.75 12.18 -5.77
CA PRO A 11 9.94 13.03 -5.93
C PRO A 11 11.00 12.45 -6.89
N SER A 12 11.10 11.12 -6.99
CA SER A 12 11.96 10.41 -7.95
C SER A 12 11.49 10.50 -9.41
N ARG A 13 10.43 11.27 -9.71
CA ARG A 13 9.73 11.35 -11.00
C ARG A 13 8.94 10.09 -11.38
N LYS A 14 8.95 9.05 -10.56
CA LYS A 14 8.08 7.88 -10.74
C LYS A 14 6.62 8.31 -10.69
N ILE A 15 5.83 7.91 -11.67
CA ILE A 15 4.37 8.02 -11.66
C ILE A 15 3.82 6.68 -11.20
N VAL A 16 2.95 6.71 -10.18
CA VAL A 16 2.28 5.54 -9.64
C VAL A 16 0.79 5.69 -9.92
N HIS A 17 0.18 4.67 -10.53
CA HIS A 17 -1.27 4.53 -10.66
C HIS A 17 -1.75 3.51 -9.65
N ALA A 18 -2.92 3.74 -9.05
CA ALA A 18 -3.48 2.82 -8.07
C ALA A 18 -4.98 2.60 -8.30
N TRP A 19 -5.41 1.37 -8.06
CA TRP A 19 -6.81 0.97 -8.06
C TRP A 19 -7.13 0.26 -6.75
N ALA A 20 -8.35 0.45 -6.25
CA ALA A 20 -8.90 -0.33 -5.15
C ALA A 20 -9.82 -1.44 -5.66
N LEU A 21 -9.77 -2.58 -4.97
CA LEU A 21 -10.67 -3.70 -5.19
C LEU A 21 -11.30 -4.07 -3.84
N LYS A 22 -12.63 -4.11 -3.79
CA LYS A 22 -13.35 -4.69 -2.66
C LYS A 22 -13.31 -6.21 -2.80
N HIS A 23 -12.58 -6.87 -1.92
CA HIS A 23 -12.52 -8.33 -1.88
C HIS A 23 -12.23 -8.81 -0.45
N ASP A 24 -12.84 -9.93 -0.06
CA ASP A 24 -12.50 -10.63 1.17
C ASP A 24 -11.31 -11.56 0.89
N PHE A 25 -10.14 -10.95 0.68
CA PHE A 25 -8.93 -11.69 0.33
C PHE A 25 -8.30 -12.29 1.60
N ASP A 26 -8.26 -13.62 1.65
CA ASP A 26 -7.50 -14.34 2.66
C ASP A 26 -6.00 -14.24 2.37
N ILE A 27 -5.29 -13.54 3.26
CA ILE A 27 -3.85 -13.31 3.20
C ILE A 27 -3.06 -14.63 3.21
N SER A 28 -3.61 -15.70 3.78
CA SER A 28 -2.95 -17.01 3.81
C SER A 28 -2.70 -17.59 2.40
N ASN A 29 -3.48 -17.13 1.41
CA ASN A 29 -3.36 -17.53 0.00
C ASN A 29 -2.44 -16.61 -0.82
N LEU A 30 -1.71 -15.68 -0.18
CA LEU A 30 -0.78 -14.81 -0.89
C LEU A 30 0.37 -15.62 -1.51
N VAL A 31 0.42 -15.64 -2.84
CA VAL A 31 1.56 -16.17 -3.61
C VAL A 31 2.33 -14.99 -4.18
N SER A 32 3.59 -14.83 -3.76
CA SER A 32 4.50 -13.85 -4.34
C SER A 32 5.21 -14.42 -5.56
N ASN A 33 5.50 -13.56 -6.55
CA ASN A 33 6.48 -13.88 -7.57
C ASN A 33 7.87 -14.03 -6.93
N LEU A 34 8.71 -14.85 -7.56
CA LEU A 34 10.12 -14.98 -7.22
C LEU A 34 10.96 -14.13 -8.17
N PHE A 35 11.96 -13.45 -7.64
CA PHE A 35 13.01 -12.82 -8.42
C PHE A 35 14.36 -13.45 -8.10
N SER A 36 15.26 -13.45 -9.09
CA SER A 36 16.60 -13.99 -8.94
C SER A 36 17.61 -12.85 -8.79
N MET A 37 18.53 -12.96 -7.84
CA MET A 37 19.66 -12.05 -7.74
C MET A 37 20.90 -12.75 -7.23
N GLU A 38 22.07 -12.15 -7.50
CA GLU A 38 23.31 -12.63 -6.92
C GLU A 38 23.37 -12.29 -5.42
N TRP A 39 23.58 -13.31 -4.58
CA TRP A 39 23.67 -13.12 -3.14
C TRP A 39 24.55 -14.19 -2.45
N PRO A 40 25.51 -13.80 -1.60
CA PRO A 40 25.93 -12.43 -1.27
C PRO A 40 26.52 -11.68 -2.47
N PRO A 41 26.59 -10.33 -2.45
CA PRO A 41 27.10 -9.56 -3.59
C PRO A 41 28.53 -9.98 -3.99
N ARG A 42 28.79 -10.12 -5.29
CA ARG A 42 30.09 -10.52 -5.90
C ARG A 42 30.54 -11.96 -5.59
N SER A 43 29.63 -12.84 -5.20
CA SER A 43 29.90 -14.27 -4.96
C SER A 43 29.74 -15.16 -6.20
N GLY A 44 29.12 -14.66 -7.27
CA GLY A 44 28.70 -15.44 -8.44
C GLY A 44 27.54 -16.41 -8.18
N LYS A 45 26.99 -16.43 -6.95
CA LYS A 45 25.88 -17.33 -6.56
C LYS A 45 24.54 -16.64 -6.79
N ILE A 46 23.72 -17.19 -7.68
CA ILE A 46 22.34 -16.72 -7.90
C ILE A 46 21.39 -17.42 -6.91
N GLN A 47 20.55 -16.63 -6.24
CA GLN A 47 19.52 -17.09 -5.32
C GLN A 47 18.16 -16.49 -5.70
N GLN A 48 17.08 -17.17 -5.32
CA GLN A 48 15.70 -16.74 -5.54
C GLN A 48 15.08 -16.21 -4.25
N PHE A 49 14.36 -15.10 -4.35
CA PHE A 49 13.68 -14.43 -3.24
C PHE A 49 12.26 -14.04 -3.63
N SER A 50 11.35 -14.02 -2.66
CA SER A 50 10.00 -13.49 -2.87
C SER A 50 10.02 -11.97 -3.02
N GLU A 51 9.36 -11.45 -4.05
CA GLU A 51 9.16 -10.01 -4.26
C GLU A 51 8.39 -9.36 -3.09
N VAL A 52 7.42 -10.09 -2.54
CA VAL A 52 6.66 -9.72 -1.35
C VAL A 52 6.90 -10.77 -0.27
N ASP A 53 7.51 -10.34 0.84
CA ASP A 53 7.75 -11.21 2.00
C ASP A 53 6.47 -11.46 2.80
N ARG A 54 5.66 -10.42 3.03
CA ARG A 54 4.48 -10.47 3.90
C ARG A 54 3.38 -9.50 3.44
N ALA A 55 2.12 -9.90 3.63
CA ALA A 55 0.96 -9.01 3.56
C ALA A 55 0.15 -9.06 4.86
N ARG A 56 -0.63 -8.01 5.13
CA ARG A 56 -1.55 -7.93 6.25
C ARG A 56 -2.63 -6.87 5.96
N TRP A 57 -3.82 -7.09 6.49
CA TRP A 57 -4.88 -6.08 6.53
C TRP A 57 -4.63 -5.07 7.64
N PHE A 58 -4.91 -3.81 7.36
CA PHE A 58 -4.71 -2.72 8.30
C PHE A 58 -5.92 -1.81 8.34
N GLU A 59 -6.22 -1.30 9.52
CA GLU A 59 -7.04 -0.11 9.65
C GLU A 59 -6.38 1.08 8.94
N VAL A 60 -7.19 1.97 8.36
CA VAL A 60 -6.66 3.05 7.50
C VAL A 60 -5.65 3.94 8.23
N GLN A 61 -5.82 4.14 9.54
CA GLN A 61 -4.89 4.92 10.36
C GLN A 61 -3.52 4.24 10.51
N GLU A 62 -3.48 2.91 10.62
CA GLU A 62 -2.23 2.16 10.62
C GLU A 62 -1.61 2.10 9.22
N ALA A 63 -2.45 1.93 8.18
CA ALA A 63 -2.00 1.95 6.80
C ALA A 63 -1.27 3.26 6.44
N LYS A 64 -1.77 4.42 6.91
CA LYS A 64 -1.11 5.74 6.74
C LYS A 64 0.30 5.81 7.34
N LYS A 65 0.55 5.08 8.43
CA LYS A 65 1.86 5.01 9.10
C LYS A 65 2.83 4.09 8.35
N LYS A 66 2.33 3.02 7.73
CA LYS A 66 3.14 1.98 7.06
C LYS A 66 3.41 2.26 5.58
N ILE A 67 2.48 2.90 4.89
CA ILE A 67 2.62 3.22 3.47
C ILE A 67 3.68 4.31 3.25
N LEU A 68 4.34 4.29 2.09
CA LEU A 68 5.26 5.35 1.68
C LEU A 68 4.56 6.71 1.76
N LYS A 69 5.26 7.72 2.30
CA LYS A 69 4.69 9.07 2.50
C LYS A 69 4.07 9.64 1.22
N GLY A 70 4.72 9.44 0.07
CA GLY A 70 4.23 9.88 -1.24
C GLY A 70 3.03 9.12 -1.79
N GLN A 71 2.60 8.02 -1.16
CA GLN A 71 1.43 7.23 -1.56
C GLN A 71 0.23 7.40 -0.62
N ARG A 72 0.39 8.12 0.50
CA ARG A 72 -0.71 8.43 1.43
C ARG A 72 -1.96 9.03 0.76
N PRO A 73 -1.84 9.89 -0.28
CA PRO A 73 -3.04 10.43 -0.93
C PRO A 73 -3.95 9.36 -1.57
N PHE A 74 -3.44 8.16 -1.89
CA PHE A 74 -4.30 7.06 -2.35
C PHE A 74 -5.26 6.57 -1.27
N LEU A 75 -4.81 6.51 0.00
CA LEU A 75 -5.68 6.14 1.11
C LEU A 75 -6.75 7.21 1.34
N GLU A 76 -6.38 8.49 1.21
CA GLU A 76 -7.34 9.61 1.34
C GLU A 76 -8.40 9.58 0.23
N ARG A 77 -7.99 9.38 -1.02
CA ARG A 77 -8.90 9.21 -2.16
C ARG A 77 -9.81 8.00 -1.97
N LEU A 78 -9.28 6.87 -1.49
CA LEU A 78 -10.09 5.68 -1.19
C LEU A 78 -11.15 5.98 -0.13
N MET A 79 -10.78 6.64 0.96
CA MET A 79 -11.74 7.02 2.01
C MET A 79 -12.85 7.91 1.47
N GLN A 80 -12.50 8.90 0.64
CA GLN A 80 -13.47 9.79 -0.01
C GLN A 80 -14.43 9.02 -0.92
N GLN A 81 -13.91 8.09 -1.74
CA GLN A 81 -14.74 7.26 -2.63
C GLN A 81 -15.68 6.32 -1.89
N LEU A 82 -15.38 5.97 -0.65
CA LEU A 82 -16.17 5.08 0.19
C LEU A 82 -17.00 5.82 1.25
N ASP A 83 -16.98 7.16 1.25
CA ASP A 83 -17.55 8.01 2.31
C ASP A 83 -17.14 7.54 3.72
N TYR A 84 -15.90 7.07 3.86
CA TYR A 84 -15.42 6.43 5.08
C TYR A 84 -14.94 7.46 6.11
N ILE A 85 -15.64 7.47 7.25
CA ILE A 85 -15.24 8.23 8.44
C ILE A 85 -14.44 7.30 9.37
N PRO A 86 -13.15 7.58 9.64
CA PRO A 86 -12.34 6.72 10.48
C PRO A 86 -12.81 6.75 11.94
N LYS A 87 -12.86 5.59 12.58
CA LYS A 87 -13.44 5.39 13.93
C LYS A 87 -12.74 6.13 15.09
N ASN A 88 -11.59 6.78 14.86
CA ASN A 88 -10.85 7.54 15.89
C ASN A 88 -10.53 8.98 15.43
N THR A 89 -11.42 9.62 14.67
CA THR A 89 -11.38 11.08 14.62
C THR A 89 -11.79 11.56 16.02
N GLU A 90 -10.81 11.75 16.92
CA GLU A 90 -10.94 12.83 17.89
C GLU A 90 -11.20 14.05 17.02
N VAL A 91 -12.48 14.42 16.92
CA VAL A 91 -12.85 15.77 16.54
C VAL A 91 -12.13 16.61 17.57
N ALA A 92 -10.97 17.14 17.19
CA ALA A 92 -10.46 18.32 17.81
C ALA A 92 -11.62 19.31 17.72
N HIS A 93 -12.32 19.48 18.84
CA HIS A 93 -13.18 20.61 19.09
C HIS A 93 -12.28 21.84 18.92
N TYR A 94 -12.14 22.29 17.68
CA TYR A 94 -11.82 23.68 17.41
C TYR A 94 -13.11 24.41 17.76
N PHE A 95 -13.13 24.91 19.00
CA PHE A 95 -14.14 25.84 19.49
C PHE A 95 -14.17 27.06 18.56
N GLU A 96 -15.41 27.41 18.17
CA GLU A 96 -15.94 28.68 17.64
C GLU A 96 -15.18 29.40 16.51
#